data_AF-A0A8S3VDW4-F1
#
_entry.id   AF-A0A8S3VDW4-F1
#
_cell.length_a   1.000
_cell.length_b   1.000
_cell.length_c   1.000
_cell.angle_alpha   90.00
_cell.angle_beta   90.00
_cell.angle_gamma   90.00
#
_symmetry.space_group_name_H-M   'P 1'
#
loop_
_entity.id
_entity.type
_entity.pdbx_description
1 polymer ?
#
loop_
_entity_poly.entity_id
_entity_poly.type
_entity_poly.pdbx_seq_one_letter_code
_entity_poly.pdbx_strand_id
1 'polypeptide(L)'
;MEKIVTTQENRIAHLECTILRQETEINNLKVEVSRFSPKIRTLEQSLNSLINILRRSKSQNPRTTDIFVQKPDIKQDYVPNSLYRRENGKDKRLLEGTSTVNTAIGFYAYLSQNEINPGLHHIIIFDVQRTNVGNGYNSFSGMFTVPQSGLYAFAVSIIMNHGYASIVIVKNNEVHGTLFVDAEHSSEYRSSSMTVLSTLVQGDVVFVRTSSTYTPHGSIISWEDGKSSFGGWLIH
;
A
#
# COMPACT_ATOMS: atom_id res chain seq x y z
N MET A 1 39.41 24.43 34.58
CA MET A 1 38.15 25.20 34.57
C MET A 1 37.86 25.72 33.16
N GLU A 2 38.82 26.38 32.52
CA GLU A 2 38.71 26.95 31.16
C GLU A 2 38.30 25.95 30.04
N LYS A 3 38.87 24.73 30.02
CA LYS A 3 38.49 23.68 29.04
C LYS A 3 37.03 23.20 29.16
N ILE A 4 36.45 23.29 30.36
CA ILE A 4 35.06 22.87 30.59
C ILE A 4 34.10 23.94 30.09
N VAL A 5 34.43 25.21 30.34
CA VAL A 5 33.66 26.37 29.88
C VAL A 5 33.60 26.40 28.34
N THR A 6 34.75 26.26 27.67
CA THR A 6 34.79 26.24 26.20
C THR A 6 34.04 25.05 25.58
N THR A 7 34.06 23.88 26.25
CA THR A 7 33.28 22.71 25.81
C THR A 7 31.78 22.96 25.96
N GLN A 8 31.34 23.65 27.02
CA GLN A 8 29.93 23.99 27.23
C GLN A 8 29.46 25.05 26.22
N GLU A 9 30.26 26.07 25.94
CA GLU A 9 29.95 27.10 24.94
C GLU A 9 29.77 26.49 23.54
N ASN A 10 30.65 25.57 23.14
CA ASN A 10 30.52 24.87 21.86
C ASN A 10 29.25 24.00 21.78
N ARG A 11 28.86 23.36 22.89
CA ARG A 11 27.60 22.59 22.95
C ARG A 11 26.38 23.49 22.85
N ILE A 12 26.40 24.66 23.50
CA ILE A 12 25.31 25.64 23.44
C ILE A 12 25.16 26.15 22.01
N ALA A 13 26.25 26.58 21.37
CA ALA A 13 26.22 27.04 19.98
C ALA A 13 25.70 25.97 19.00
N HIS A 14 26.07 24.70 19.21
CA HIS A 14 25.56 23.59 18.41
C HIS A 14 24.06 23.34 18.62
N LEU A 15 23.58 23.44 19.87
CA LEU A 15 22.16 23.29 20.19
C LEU A 15 21.34 24.44 19.61
N GLU A 16 21.82 25.69 19.71
CA GLU A 16 21.17 26.86 19.11
C GLU A 16 21.06 26.73 17.59
N CYS A 17 22.13 26.28 16.93
CA CYS A 17 22.12 26.02 15.49
C CYS A 17 21.10 24.92 15.12
N THR A 18 20.99 23.87 15.93
CA THR A 18 20.03 22.79 15.72
C THR A 18 18.58 23.28 15.87
N ILE A 19 18.30 24.10 16.89
CA ILE A 19 16.98 24.68 17.14
C ILE A 19 16.57 25.57 15.98
N LEU A 20 17.44 26.47 15.51
CA LEU A 20 17.14 27.35 14.37
C LEU A 20 16.83 26.56 13.09
N ARG A 21 17.55 25.47 12.85
CA ARG A 21 17.28 24.59 11.71
C ARG A 21 15.90 23.93 11.82
N GLN A 22 15.55 23.43 13.01
CA GLN A 22 14.24 22.83 13.27
C GLN A 22 13.10 23.85 13.15
N GLU A 23 13.28 25.07 13.63
CA GLU A 23 12.29 26.14 13.48
C GLU A 23 12.03 26.48 12.01
N THR A 24 13.09 26.51 11.20
CA THR A 24 12.99 26.72 9.75
C THR A 24 12.22 25.59 9.07
N GLU A 25 12.51 24.34 9.43
CA GLU A 25 11.81 23.15 8.91
C GLU A 25 10.33 23.14 9.30
N ILE A 26 10.00 23.45 10.56
CA ILE A 26 8.63 23.59 11.05
C ILE A 26 7.89 24.68 10.28
N ASN A 27 8.53 25.82 10.01
CA ASN A 27 7.91 26.90 9.26
C ASN A 27 7.65 26.52 7.80
N ASN A 28 8.58 25.81 7.15
CA ASN A 28 8.38 25.29 5.79
C ASN A 28 7.21 24.29 5.74
N LEU A 29 7.15 23.35 6.69
CA LEU A 29 6.05 22.38 6.80
C LEU A 29 4.70 23.07 7.04
N LYS A 30 4.64 24.10 7.89
CA LYS A 30 3.41 24.90 8.11
C LYS A 30 2.93 25.58 6.83
N VAL A 31 3.86 26.12 6.03
CA VAL A 31 3.52 26.73 4.73
C VAL A 31 2.98 25.68 3.75
N GLU A 32 3.57 24.49 3.73
CA GLU A 32 3.13 23.40 2.87
C GLU A 32 1.72 22.88 3.25
N VAL A 33 1.47 22.66 4.56
CA VAL A 33 0.14 22.31 5.07
C VAL A 33 -0.89 23.38 4.71
N SER A 34 -0.53 24.66 4.81
CA SER A 34 -1.40 25.78 4.43
C SER A 34 -1.72 25.79 2.93
N ARG A 35 -0.80 25.32 2.09
CA ARG A 35 -0.98 25.21 0.63
C ARG A 35 -1.92 24.06 0.26
N PHE A 36 -1.92 22.96 1.00
CA PHE A 36 -2.76 21.79 0.72
C PHE A 36 -4.18 21.88 1.30
N SER A 37 -4.35 22.55 2.44
CA SER A 37 -5.66 22.76 3.09
C SER A 37 -6.78 23.26 2.14
N PRO A 38 -6.59 24.29 1.29
CA PRO A 38 -7.64 24.75 0.38
C PRO A 38 -7.99 23.71 -0.69
N LYS A 39 -7.03 22.92 -1.18
CA LYS A 39 -7.27 21.87 -2.18
C LYS A 39 -8.17 20.77 -1.62
N ILE A 40 -7.91 20.34 -0.38
CA ILE A 40 -8.75 19.36 0.34
C ILE A 40 -10.17 19.90 0.48
N ARG A 41 -10.33 21.16 0.89
CA ARG A 41 -11.64 21.80 1.02
C ARG A 41 -12.41 21.86 -0.30
N THR A 42 -11.74 22.17 -1.41
CA THR A 42 -12.37 22.18 -2.75
C THR A 42 -12.79 20.79 -3.21
N LEU A 43 -11.97 19.77 -2.91
CA LEU A 43 -12.30 18.37 -3.20
C LEU A 43 -13.54 17.92 -2.40
N GLU A 44 -13.60 18.24 -1.11
CA GLU A 44 -14.77 17.97 -0.26
C GLU A 44 -16.04 18.65 -0.78
N GLN A 45 -15.95 19.91 -1.24
CA GLN A 45 -17.06 20.63 -1.85
C GLN A 45 -17.55 19.98 -3.15
N SER A 46 -16.61 19.48 -3.96
CA SER A 46 -16.91 18.79 -5.22
C SER A 46 -17.62 17.46 -4.95
N LEU A 47 -17.15 16.68 -3.97
CA LEU A 47 -17.78 15.43 -3.55
C LEU A 47 -19.20 15.66 -3.04
N ASN A 48 -19.40 16.65 -2.18
CA ASN A 48 -20.73 17.01 -1.67
C ASN A 48 -21.70 17.43 -2.78
N SER A 49 -21.20 18.13 -3.81
CA SER A 49 -21.98 18.51 -4.98
C SER A 49 -22.42 17.28 -5.79
N LEU A 50 -21.52 16.33 -6.03
CA LEU A 50 -21.84 15.08 -6.73
C LEU A 50 -22.84 14.22 -5.95
N ILE A 51 -22.69 14.11 -4.63
CA ILE A 51 -23.65 13.41 -3.77
C ILE A 51 -25.05 14.02 -3.89
N ASN A 52 -25.15 15.35 -3.93
CA ASN A 52 -26.43 16.03 -4.10
C ASN A 52 -27.04 15.81 -5.49
N ILE A 53 -26.23 15.75 -6.54
CA ILE A 53 -26.68 15.42 -7.90
C ILE A 53 -27.22 13.98 -7.96
N LEU A 54 -26.51 13.01 -7.37
CA LEU A 54 -26.96 11.61 -7.28
C LEU A 54 -28.27 11.45 -6.49
N ARG A 55 -28.48 12.26 -5.45
CA ARG A 55 -29.77 12.28 -4.72
C ARG A 55 -30.90 12.86 -5.57
N ARG A 56 -30.63 13.90 -6.38
CA ARG A 56 -31.61 14.52 -7.28
C ARG A 56 -31.97 13.62 -8.47
N SER A 57 -31.01 12.88 -9.03
CA SER A 57 -31.28 11.94 -10.12
C SER A 57 -32.15 10.76 -9.67
N LYS A 58 -32.05 10.33 -8.41
CA LYS A 58 -32.99 9.37 -7.80
C LYS A 58 -34.41 9.94 -7.59
N SER A 59 -34.56 11.26 -7.47
CA SER A 59 -35.86 11.91 -7.21
C SER A 59 -36.62 12.33 -8.48
N GLN A 60 -35.95 12.44 -9.64
CA GLN A 60 -36.55 12.90 -10.90
C GLN A 60 -37.00 11.76 -11.84
N ASN A 61 -36.92 10.51 -11.40
CA ASN A 61 -37.37 9.36 -12.19
C ASN A 61 -38.40 8.51 -11.42
N PRO A 62 -39.70 8.88 -11.42
CA PRO A 62 -40.73 8.12 -10.71
C PRO A 62 -41.44 7.06 -11.57
N ARG A 63 -40.90 6.67 -12.75
CA ARG A 63 -41.48 5.57 -13.55
C ARG A 63 -40.42 4.75 -14.27
N THR A 64 -40.01 3.64 -13.66
CA THR A 64 -40.29 2.29 -14.19
C THR A 64 -40.23 1.29 -13.02
N THR A 65 -41.43 0.75 -12.72
CA THR A 65 -41.80 -0.43 -11.91
C THR A 65 -41.51 -0.46 -10.40
N ASP A 66 -42.58 -0.24 -9.64
CA ASP A 66 -42.83 -0.88 -8.35
C ASP A 66 -42.71 -2.41 -8.48
N ILE A 67 -41.84 -3.03 -7.67
CA ILE A 67 -42.16 -4.31 -7.02
C ILE A 67 -41.83 -4.14 -5.54
N PHE A 68 -42.86 -4.37 -4.74
CA PHE A 68 -42.90 -4.31 -3.29
C PHE A 68 -41.69 -4.96 -2.62
N VAL A 69 -41.23 -4.29 -1.57
CA VAL A 69 -40.45 -4.90 -0.50
C VAL A 69 -41.31 -5.97 0.16
N GLN A 70 -41.11 -7.21 -0.27
CA GLN A 70 -41.26 -8.38 0.57
C GLN A 70 -39.97 -9.15 0.45
N LYS A 71 -39.29 -9.36 1.57
CA LYS A 71 -38.11 -10.22 1.72
C LYS A 71 -38.49 -11.64 1.25
N PRO A 72 -37.74 -12.27 0.34
CA PRO A 72 -37.72 -13.72 0.30
C PRO A 72 -36.30 -14.28 0.19
N ASP A 73 -36.03 -15.24 1.06
CA ASP A 73 -34.94 -16.21 0.94
C ASP A 73 -34.97 -16.92 -0.42
N ILE A 74 -33.95 -16.77 -1.26
CA ILE A 74 -33.74 -17.66 -2.43
C ILE A 74 -32.22 -17.75 -2.65
N LYS A 75 -31.58 -18.81 -2.13
CA LYS A 75 -31.32 -20.08 -2.82
C LYS A 75 -30.57 -19.91 -4.13
N GLN A 76 -29.35 -20.42 -4.08
CA GLN A 76 -28.33 -20.49 -5.10
C GLN A 76 -28.59 -21.71 -5.98
N ASP A 77 -28.98 -21.50 -7.23
CA ASP A 77 -29.04 -22.53 -8.28
C ASP A 77 -28.28 -21.97 -9.51
N TYR A 78 -26.99 -22.28 -9.66
CA TYR A 78 -26.40 -23.40 -10.42
C TYR A 78 -26.40 -23.20 -11.94
N VAL A 79 -25.20 -23.08 -12.55
CA VAL A 79 -24.69 -23.91 -13.67
C VAL A 79 -23.15 -23.68 -13.84
N PRO A 80 -22.35 -24.59 -14.44
CA PRO A 80 -21.91 -25.88 -13.91
C PRO A 80 -20.37 -25.99 -13.81
N ASN A 81 -19.89 -26.61 -12.73
CA ASN A 81 -18.57 -27.27 -12.73
C ASN A 81 -18.71 -28.63 -13.44
N SER A 82 -18.34 -28.69 -14.71
CA SER A 82 -17.94 -29.96 -15.31
C SER A 82 -16.42 -29.96 -15.42
N LEU A 83 -15.76 -30.73 -14.55
CA LEU A 83 -14.62 -31.60 -14.90
C LEU A 83 -14.00 -32.20 -13.62
N TYR A 84 -14.73 -33.02 -12.83
CA TYR A 84 -14.09 -34.11 -12.07
C TYR A 84 -15.05 -35.29 -11.89
N ARG A 85 -14.71 -36.36 -12.62
CA ARG A 85 -14.67 -37.78 -12.24
C ARG A 85 -15.76 -38.32 -11.28
N ARG A 86 -16.58 -39.22 -11.84
CA ARG A 86 -17.57 -40.07 -11.16
C ARG A 86 -16.96 -40.91 -10.03
N GLU A 87 -17.63 -40.93 -8.87
CA GLU A 87 -17.65 -42.09 -7.97
C GLU A 87 -19.07 -42.36 -7.49
N ASN A 88 -19.43 -43.65 -7.49
CA ASN A 88 -20.74 -44.18 -7.12
C ASN A 88 -20.89 -44.29 -5.61
N GLY A 89 -22.06 -43.87 -5.09
CA GLY A 89 -22.86 -44.67 -4.14
C GLY A 89 -22.56 -44.62 -2.64
N LYS A 90 -23.50 -44.00 -1.91
CA LYS A 90 -24.09 -44.40 -0.60
C LYS A 90 -23.16 -44.46 0.63
N ASP A 91 -23.28 -43.49 1.54
CA ASP A 91 -24.09 -43.63 2.77
C ASP A 91 -23.92 -42.44 3.73
N LYS A 92 -25.02 -42.16 4.46
CA LYS A 92 -25.19 -41.05 5.40
C LYS A 92 -24.27 -41.17 6.62
N ARG A 93 -23.52 -40.10 6.92
CA ARG A 93 -23.16 -39.76 8.30
C ARG A 93 -22.94 -38.25 8.43
N LEU A 94 -23.73 -37.62 9.32
CA LEU A 94 -23.53 -36.24 9.76
C LEU A 94 -22.14 -36.14 10.39
N LEU A 95 -21.24 -35.41 9.74
CA LEU A 95 -19.99 -34.96 10.34
C LEU A 95 -19.98 -33.44 10.29
N GLU A 96 -19.99 -32.89 11.50
CA GLU A 96 -19.65 -31.53 11.91
C GLU A 96 -18.73 -30.86 10.88
N GLY A 97 -19.27 -29.86 10.18
CA GLY A 97 -18.50 -29.07 9.23
C GLY A 97 -17.44 -28.31 10.01
N THR A 98 -16.20 -28.81 9.98
CA THR A 98 -15.04 -27.97 10.21
C THR A 98 -15.08 -26.87 9.17
N SER A 99 -15.54 -25.68 9.56
CA SER A 99 -15.19 -24.45 8.85
C SER A 99 -13.68 -24.47 8.74
N THR A 100 -13.16 -24.75 7.56
CA THR A 100 -11.73 -24.64 7.29
C THR A 100 -11.37 -23.19 7.59
N VAL A 101 -10.78 -22.94 8.76
CA VAL A 101 -10.15 -21.67 9.05
C VAL A 101 -9.08 -21.55 7.98
N ASN A 102 -9.31 -20.68 7.00
CA ASN A 102 -8.38 -20.50 5.90
C ASN A 102 -7.11 -19.89 6.50
N THR A 103 -6.10 -20.71 6.74
CA THR A 103 -4.80 -20.33 7.30
C THR A 103 -3.92 -19.62 6.27
N ALA A 104 -4.36 -19.54 5.01
CA ALA A 104 -3.65 -18.82 3.98
C ALA A 104 -3.69 -17.31 4.27
N ILE A 105 -2.51 -16.69 4.29
CA ILE A 105 -2.34 -15.25 4.37
C ILE A 105 -1.49 -14.84 3.17
N GLY A 106 -1.96 -13.84 2.44
CA GLY A 106 -1.18 -13.26 1.37
C GLY A 106 -1.89 -12.15 0.63
N PHE A 107 -1.10 -11.25 0.06
CA PHE A 107 -1.59 -10.13 -0.70
C PHE A 107 -0.77 -9.91 -1.97
N TYR A 108 -1.40 -9.26 -2.94
CA TYR A 108 -0.77 -8.76 -4.14
C TYR A 108 -1.42 -7.45 -4.53
N ALA A 109 -0.60 -6.43 -4.73
CA ALA A 109 -1.01 -5.11 -5.12
C ALA A 109 -0.05 -4.49 -6.14
N TYR A 110 -0.53 -3.54 -6.92
CA TYR A 110 0.28 -2.78 -7.88
C TYR A 110 -0.15 -1.32 -7.94
N LEU A 111 0.68 -0.47 -8.55
CA LEU A 111 0.36 0.94 -8.75
C LEU A 111 -0.70 1.14 -9.85
N SER A 112 -1.75 1.92 -9.58
CA SER A 112 -2.74 2.30 -10.60
C SER A 112 -2.17 3.27 -11.63
N GLN A 113 -1.23 4.10 -11.20
CA GLN A 113 -0.59 5.16 -11.99
C GLN A 113 0.91 5.21 -11.72
N ASN A 114 1.63 5.98 -12.51
CA ASN A 114 3.06 6.18 -12.32
C ASN A 114 3.34 7.00 -11.05
N GLU A 115 4.40 6.63 -10.34
CA GLU A 115 4.97 7.44 -9.27
C GLU A 115 6.01 8.40 -9.88
N ILE A 116 5.66 9.68 -9.97
CA ILE A 116 6.47 10.69 -10.66
C ILE A 116 7.45 11.33 -9.69
N ASN A 117 8.76 11.19 -9.95
CA ASN A 117 9.84 11.78 -9.15
C ASN A 117 9.64 11.59 -7.65
N PRO A 118 9.54 10.32 -7.16
CA PRO A 118 9.42 10.08 -5.73
C PRO A 118 10.61 10.71 -4.99
N GLY A 119 10.38 11.22 -3.79
CA GLY A 119 11.43 11.83 -2.97
C GLY A 119 12.27 10.80 -2.21
N LEU A 120 13.15 11.29 -1.35
CA LEU A 120 13.76 10.47 -0.29
C LEU A 120 12.69 9.99 0.69
N HIS A 121 12.87 8.77 1.21
CA HIS A 121 11.98 8.21 2.24
C HIS A 121 10.49 8.16 1.85
N HIS A 122 10.19 8.16 0.55
CA HIS A 122 8.85 8.18 -0.01
C HIS A 122 8.22 6.79 0.04
N ILE A 123 7.10 6.64 0.75
CA ILE A 123 6.35 5.38 0.82
C ILE A 123 5.67 5.16 -0.54
N ILE A 124 5.91 4.00 -1.13
CA ILE A 124 5.30 3.61 -2.40
C ILE A 124 3.99 2.88 -2.09
N ILE A 125 2.87 3.52 -2.41
CA ILE A 125 1.53 3.00 -2.12
C ILE A 125 1.02 2.24 -3.35
N PHE A 126 1.09 0.90 -3.31
CA PHE A 126 0.49 0.05 -4.32
C PHE A 126 -1.02 -0.02 -4.11
N ASP A 127 -1.71 0.98 -4.65
CA ASP A 127 -3.11 1.31 -4.36
C ASP A 127 -4.13 0.34 -4.97
N VAL A 128 -3.74 -0.45 -5.98
CA VAL A 128 -4.63 -1.46 -6.56
C VAL A 128 -4.38 -2.83 -5.94
N GLN A 129 -5.22 -3.17 -4.96
CA GLN A 129 -5.22 -4.48 -4.32
C GLN A 129 -5.98 -5.51 -5.16
N ARG A 130 -5.29 -6.59 -5.57
CA ARG A 130 -5.90 -7.73 -6.28
C ARG A 130 -6.19 -8.91 -5.36
N THR A 131 -5.30 -9.17 -4.42
CA THR A 131 -5.44 -10.25 -3.43
C THR A 131 -5.14 -9.69 -2.06
N ASN A 132 -5.90 -10.09 -1.03
CA ASN A 132 -5.66 -9.70 0.37
C ASN A 132 -6.25 -10.72 1.34
N VAL A 133 -5.87 -11.99 1.19
CA VAL A 133 -6.30 -13.03 2.12
C VAL A 133 -5.65 -12.77 3.49
N GLY A 134 -6.44 -12.77 4.55
CA GLY A 134 -6.01 -12.36 5.89
C GLY A 134 -6.11 -10.85 6.15
N ASN A 135 -6.52 -10.05 5.15
CA ASN A 135 -6.78 -8.61 5.27
C ASN A 135 -5.63 -7.78 5.86
N GLY A 136 -4.39 -8.21 5.68
CA GLY A 136 -3.22 -7.52 6.24
C GLY A 136 -2.77 -6.29 5.45
N TYR A 137 -3.04 -6.23 4.14
CA TYR A 137 -2.59 -5.11 3.30
C TYR A 137 -3.63 -3.97 3.26
N ASN A 138 -3.16 -2.74 3.48
CA ASN A 138 -3.94 -1.51 3.37
C ASN A 138 -3.51 -0.72 2.13
N SER A 139 -4.38 -0.65 1.13
CA SER A 139 -4.13 0.05 -0.14
C SER A 139 -4.09 1.56 -0.03
N PHE A 140 -4.55 2.16 1.08
CA PHE A 140 -4.47 3.61 1.30
C PHE A 140 -3.13 4.04 1.90
N SER A 141 -2.47 3.17 2.67
CA SER A 141 -1.18 3.47 3.30
C SER A 141 0.01 2.74 2.67
N GLY A 142 -0.24 1.72 1.85
CA GLY A 142 0.79 0.85 1.28
C GLY A 142 1.40 -0.13 2.27
N MET A 143 0.82 -0.26 3.47
CA MET A 143 1.36 -1.04 4.57
C MET A 143 0.69 -2.42 4.69
N PHE A 144 1.49 -3.43 4.96
CA PHE A 144 1.06 -4.76 5.37
C PHE A 144 1.23 -4.93 6.88
N THR A 145 0.14 -5.05 7.61
CA THR A 145 0.14 -5.42 9.02
C THR A 145 -0.01 -6.93 9.15
N VAL A 146 0.96 -7.56 9.79
CA VAL A 146 1.06 -9.02 9.90
C VAL A 146 -0.13 -9.57 10.71
N PRO A 147 -1.03 -10.34 10.08
CA PRO A 147 -2.23 -10.82 10.77
C PRO A 147 -1.94 -12.03 11.67
N GLN A 148 -0.88 -12.79 11.38
CA GLN A 148 -0.46 -13.96 12.14
C GLN A 148 1.08 -14.07 12.16
N SER A 149 1.66 -14.41 13.30
CA SER A 149 3.10 -14.66 13.40
C SER A 149 3.54 -15.85 12.54
N GLY A 150 4.69 -15.74 11.88
CA GLY A 150 5.22 -16.81 11.04
C GLY A 150 6.35 -16.34 10.11
N LEU A 151 6.79 -17.23 9.23
CA LEU A 151 7.76 -16.91 8.18
C LEU A 151 7.03 -16.37 6.95
N TYR A 152 7.38 -15.15 6.53
CA TYR A 152 6.80 -14.51 5.35
C TYR A 152 7.83 -14.38 4.23
N ALA A 153 7.35 -14.48 3.00
CA ALA A 153 8.06 -14.02 1.82
C ALA A 153 7.40 -12.74 1.28
N PHE A 154 8.21 -11.78 0.87
CA PHE A 154 7.78 -10.56 0.20
C PHE A 154 8.49 -10.43 -1.14
N ALA A 155 7.74 -10.12 -2.19
CA ALA A 155 8.26 -9.87 -3.52
C ALA A 155 7.90 -8.45 -3.96
N VAL A 156 8.89 -7.70 -4.43
CA VAL A 156 8.71 -6.37 -5.01
C VAL A 156 9.29 -6.36 -6.42
N SER A 157 8.57 -5.73 -7.35
CA SER A 157 9.03 -5.49 -8.71
C SER A 157 8.79 -4.04 -9.06
N ILE A 158 9.82 -3.38 -9.57
CA ILE A 158 9.82 -1.95 -9.88
C ILE A 158 10.25 -1.80 -11.33
N ILE A 159 9.47 -1.04 -12.09
CA ILE A 159 9.79 -0.63 -13.44
C ILE A 159 10.11 0.87 -13.41
N MET A 160 11.24 1.27 -13.97
CA MET A 160 11.75 2.63 -13.95
C MET A 160 11.79 3.23 -15.34
N ASN A 161 11.46 4.52 -15.43
CA ASN A 161 11.60 5.36 -16.61
C ASN A 161 12.54 6.54 -16.33
N HIS A 162 13.57 6.70 -17.17
CA HIS A 162 14.50 7.84 -17.17
C HIS A 162 14.98 8.30 -15.79
N GLY A 163 15.70 7.42 -15.10
CA GLY A 163 16.33 7.72 -13.81
C GLY A 163 16.64 6.46 -13.03
N TYR A 164 16.88 6.61 -11.73
CA TYR A 164 17.27 5.51 -10.86
C TYR A 164 16.56 5.61 -9.49
N ALA A 165 16.46 4.47 -8.82
CA ALA A 165 16.00 4.44 -7.44
C ALA A 165 16.62 3.27 -6.66
N SER A 166 16.95 3.56 -5.40
CA SER A 166 17.13 2.54 -4.38
C SER A 166 15.81 2.37 -3.63
N ILE A 167 15.24 1.18 -3.71
CA ILE A 167 13.94 0.82 -3.11
C ILE A 167 14.21 -0.16 -1.97
N VAL A 168 13.57 0.07 -0.82
CA VAL A 168 13.76 -0.76 0.37
C VAL A 168 12.44 -1.33 0.87
N ILE A 169 12.49 -2.58 1.34
CA ILE A 169 11.45 -3.17 2.17
C ILE A 169 11.79 -2.88 3.63
N VAL A 170 10.84 -2.31 4.36
CA VAL A 170 10.99 -1.89 5.74
C VAL A 170 10.05 -2.71 6.62
N LYS A 171 10.56 -3.19 7.76
CA LYS A 171 9.79 -3.79 8.85
C LYS A 171 9.97 -2.93 10.10
N ASN A 172 8.91 -2.37 10.68
CA ASN A 172 8.96 -1.60 11.94
C ASN A 172 10.16 -0.61 12.05
N ASN A 173 10.50 0.08 10.95
CA ASN A 173 11.61 1.03 10.78
C ASN A 173 13.00 0.43 10.44
N GLU A 174 13.17 -0.88 10.39
CA GLU A 174 14.40 -1.54 9.94
C GLU A 174 14.33 -1.90 8.46
N VAL A 175 15.42 -1.70 7.72
CA VAL A 175 15.52 -2.11 6.31
C VAL A 175 15.87 -3.59 6.24
N HIS A 176 14.98 -4.38 5.64
CA HIS A 176 15.12 -5.83 5.51
C HIS A 176 15.59 -6.28 4.12
N GLY A 177 15.47 -5.42 3.12
CA GLY A 177 15.98 -5.69 1.78
C GLY A 177 16.08 -4.42 0.98
N THR A 178 17.04 -4.40 0.05
CA THR A 178 17.30 -3.27 -0.84
C THR A 178 17.39 -3.75 -2.27
N LEU A 179 16.65 -3.06 -3.14
CA LEU A 179 16.64 -3.21 -4.59
C LEU A 179 17.23 -1.94 -5.20
N PHE A 180 18.04 -2.08 -6.24
CA PHE A 180 18.44 -0.96 -7.09
C PHE A 180 17.89 -1.17 -8.50
N VAL A 181 17.32 -0.12 -9.08
CA VAL A 181 16.89 -0.07 -10.47
C VAL A 181 17.47 1.19 -11.09
N ASP A 182 18.04 1.02 -12.28
CA ASP A 182 18.71 2.08 -13.02
C ASP A 182 18.27 2.03 -14.48
N ALA A 183 17.54 3.06 -14.88
CA ALA A 183 17.17 3.39 -16.24
C ALA A 183 17.74 4.76 -16.65
N GLU A 184 18.75 5.27 -15.92
CA GLU A 184 19.41 6.52 -16.25
C GLU A 184 20.08 6.39 -17.62
N HIS A 185 19.87 7.40 -18.47
CA HIS A 185 20.32 7.41 -19.87
C HIS A 185 19.81 6.26 -20.75
N SER A 186 18.87 5.45 -20.27
CA SER A 186 18.19 4.43 -21.07
C SER A 186 17.07 5.05 -21.91
N SER A 187 16.95 4.64 -23.17
CA SER A 187 15.78 4.92 -24.02
C SER A 187 14.63 3.93 -23.78
N GLU A 188 14.87 2.89 -22.98
CA GLU A 188 13.94 1.82 -22.64
C GLU A 188 13.63 1.82 -21.15
N TYR A 189 12.52 1.19 -20.79
CA TYR A 189 12.19 0.90 -19.39
C TYR A 189 13.10 -0.19 -18.84
N ARG A 190 13.56 -0.02 -17.60
CA ARG A 190 14.31 -1.05 -16.87
C ARG A 190 13.51 -1.53 -15.68
N SER A 191 13.52 -2.83 -15.45
CA SER A 191 12.86 -3.45 -14.30
C SER A 191 13.88 -4.10 -13.38
N SER A 192 13.61 -4.06 -12.09
CA SER A 192 14.37 -4.81 -11.08
C SER A 192 13.39 -5.42 -10.08
N SER A 193 13.72 -6.60 -9.57
CA SER A 193 12.86 -7.33 -8.62
C SER A 193 13.68 -7.86 -7.46
N MET A 194 13.06 -7.96 -6.29
CA MET A 194 13.67 -8.50 -5.07
C MET A 194 12.65 -9.35 -4.30
N THR A 195 13.13 -10.44 -3.73
CA THR A 195 12.37 -11.26 -2.77
C THR A 195 13.10 -11.31 -1.44
N VAL A 196 12.37 -11.10 -0.33
CA VAL A 196 12.90 -11.14 1.03
C VAL A 196 12.12 -12.15 1.86
N LEU A 197 12.82 -12.94 2.67
CA LEU A 197 12.24 -13.83 3.68
C LEU A 197 12.44 -13.21 5.06
N SER A 198 11.39 -13.17 5.88
CA SER A 198 11.50 -12.67 7.24
C SER A 198 10.49 -13.31 8.19
N THR A 199 10.96 -13.67 9.38
CA THR A 199 10.09 -14.08 10.48
C THR A 199 9.46 -12.85 11.10
N LEU A 200 8.13 -12.82 11.12
CA LEU A 200 7.34 -11.70 11.62
C LEU A 200 6.45 -12.15 12.76
N VAL A 201 6.19 -11.21 13.67
CA VAL A 201 5.22 -11.36 14.75
C VAL A 201 3.94 -10.64 14.35
N GLN A 202 2.80 -11.17 14.79
CA GLN A 202 1.51 -10.50 14.63
C GLN A 202 1.59 -9.02 15.06
N GLY A 203 1.11 -8.14 14.20
CA GLY A 203 1.15 -6.69 14.40
C GLY A 203 2.40 -5.99 13.83
N ASP A 204 3.44 -6.72 13.42
CA ASP A 204 4.55 -6.13 12.66
C ASP A 204 4.03 -5.47 11.38
N VAL A 205 4.64 -4.36 10.99
CA VAL A 205 4.26 -3.59 9.79
C VAL A 205 5.38 -3.64 8.77
N VAL A 206 5.04 -4.08 7.56
CA VAL A 206 5.95 -4.16 6.42
C VAL A 206 5.46 -3.26 5.28
N PHE A 207 6.35 -2.47 4.70
CA PHE A 207 6.02 -1.59 3.56
C PHE A 207 7.24 -1.34 2.69
N VAL A 208 7.01 -0.73 1.53
CA VAL A 208 8.04 -0.39 0.55
C VAL A 208 8.20 1.12 0.50
N ARG A 209 9.44 1.61 0.45
CA ARG A 209 9.73 3.03 0.23
C ARG A 209 11.02 3.23 -0.55
N THR A 210 11.25 4.43 -1.04
CA THR A 210 12.58 4.84 -1.51
C THR A 210 13.58 4.92 -0.35
N SER A 211 14.86 4.72 -0.64
CA SER A 211 15.94 4.82 0.33
C SER A 211 15.97 6.20 1.01
N SER A 212 16.47 6.24 2.24
CA SER A 212 16.67 7.48 3.00
C SER A 212 18.03 8.13 2.74
N THR A 213 18.96 7.41 2.12
CA THR A 213 20.35 7.84 1.92
C THR A 213 20.73 8.02 0.45
N TYR A 214 19.83 7.65 -0.47
CA TYR A 214 20.06 7.71 -1.90
C TYR A 214 18.87 8.36 -2.59
N THR A 215 19.03 9.61 -3.01
CA THR A 215 17.98 10.43 -3.63
C THR A 215 17.62 9.84 -4.99
N PRO A 216 16.41 9.29 -5.16
CA PRO A 216 15.98 8.81 -6.46
C PRO A 216 15.62 9.98 -7.38
N HIS A 217 15.60 9.71 -8.69
CA HIS A 217 15.02 10.62 -9.67
C HIS A 217 14.46 9.81 -10.84
N GLY A 218 13.61 10.43 -11.66
CA GLY A 218 12.87 9.73 -12.71
C GLY A 218 11.51 9.25 -12.20
N SER A 219 10.90 8.29 -12.89
CA SER A 219 9.54 7.83 -12.55
C SER A 219 9.45 6.32 -12.41
N ILE A 220 8.82 5.85 -11.34
CA ILE A 220 8.42 4.45 -11.23
C ILE A 220 7.12 4.32 -12.01
N ILE A 221 7.09 3.40 -12.96
CA ILE A 221 6.02 3.31 -13.94
C ILE A 221 5.16 2.06 -13.74
N SER A 222 3.88 2.20 -14.05
CA SER A 222 2.90 1.12 -14.02
C SER A 222 1.79 1.44 -15.03
N TRP A 223 1.66 0.58 -16.04
CA TRP A 223 0.69 0.72 -17.13
C TRP A 223 0.09 -0.64 -17.48
N GLU A 224 -0.63 -0.76 -18.59
CA GLU A 224 -1.37 -1.97 -18.96
C GLU A 224 -0.48 -3.21 -19.11
N ASP A 225 0.66 -3.10 -19.79
CA ASP A 225 1.55 -4.22 -20.10
C ASP A 225 2.64 -4.47 -19.05
N GLY A 226 2.76 -3.61 -18.04
CA GLY A 226 3.81 -3.68 -17.03
C GLY A 226 3.37 -3.05 -15.71
N LYS A 227 3.42 -3.84 -14.62
CA LYS A 227 3.01 -3.40 -13.28
C LYS A 227 4.18 -3.37 -12.31
N SER A 228 4.51 -2.18 -11.81
CA SER A 228 5.28 -2.08 -10.55
C SER A 228 4.39 -2.57 -9.41
N SER A 229 4.85 -3.57 -8.68
CA SER A 229 4.01 -4.37 -7.80
C SER A 229 4.70 -4.83 -6.52
N PHE A 230 3.89 -5.13 -5.53
CA PHE A 230 4.31 -5.63 -4.22
C PHE A 230 3.35 -6.72 -3.77
N GLY A 231 3.90 -7.83 -3.31
CA GLY A 231 3.14 -8.93 -2.74
C GLY A 231 3.89 -9.58 -1.60
N GLY A 232 3.15 -10.33 -0.80
CA GLY A 232 3.73 -11.14 0.27
C GLY A 232 2.77 -12.21 0.73
N TRP A 233 3.31 -13.29 1.28
CA TRP A 233 2.52 -14.44 1.73
C TRP A 233 3.19 -15.12 2.92
N LEU A 234 2.35 -15.70 3.78
CA LEU A 234 2.78 -16.56 4.87
C LEU A 234 3.23 -17.91 4.27
N ILE A 235 4.38 -18.38 4.74
CA ILE A 235 4.93 -19.70 4.39
C ILE A 235 4.48 -20.72 5.43
N HIS A 236 4.71 -20.46 6.73
CA HIS A 236 4.22 -21.26 7.85
C HIS A 236 4.41 -20.55 9.20
#